data_AF-A0A0T6ZS53-F1
#
_entry.id   AF-A0A0T6ZS53-F1
#
_cell.length_a   1.000
_cell.length_b   1.000
_cell.length_c   1.000
_cell.angle_alpha   90.00
_cell.angle_beta   90.00
_cell.angle_gamma   90.00
#
_symmetry.space_group_name_H-M   'P 1'
#
loop_
_entity.id
_entity.type
_entity.pdbx_description
1 polymer ?
#
loop_
_entity_poly.entity_id
_entity_poly.type
_entity_poly.pdbx_seq_one_letter_code
_entity_poly.pdbx_strand_id
1 'polypeptide(L)'
;MAALWITGFASPAAAGAERVIEALFACDTNFFEVFESERAAFRSKEVRIVFLEEQRIEIVEFAPPVEVLGLRLTGYRQETDFYYGARPSSFTWGFQVDETPAGAALALRSHFPDGFEGNDGMLIATKFPGQAEKHFALAKPRLAGETGVNLVCHASRKDLGNIWALPDVVDQFSETWDTKGRWWAWIADWFFD
;
A
#
# COMPACT_ATOMS: atom_id res chain seq x y z
N MET A 1 -11.74 -46.62 6.38
CA MET A 1 -11.92 -45.18 6.16
C MET A 1 -10.54 -44.54 6.19
N ALA A 2 -10.03 -44.11 5.04
CA ALA A 2 -8.75 -43.39 4.96
C ALA A 2 -9.07 -41.89 4.93
N ALA A 3 -8.61 -41.17 5.96
CA ALA A 3 -8.70 -39.71 6.01
C ALA A 3 -7.61 -39.14 5.09
N LEU A 4 -8.02 -38.53 3.98
CA LEU A 4 -7.15 -37.70 3.16
C LEU A 4 -6.91 -36.38 3.89
N TRP A 5 -5.71 -36.23 4.44
CA TRP A 5 -5.23 -34.94 4.92
C TRP A 5 -4.80 -34.13 3.70
N ILE A 6 -5.64 -33.19 3.28
CA ILE A 6 -5.25 -32.19 2.29
C ILE A 6 -4.43 -31.15 3.06
N THR A 7 -3.10 -31.28 3.04
CA THR A 7 -2.23 -30.15 3.33
C THR A 7 -2.42 -29.14 2.21
N GLY A 8 -3.23 -28.10 2.45
CA GLY A 8 -3.39 -26.99 1.53
C GLY A 8 -2.07 -26.21 1.47
N PHE A 9 -1.29 -26.42 0.41
CA PHE A 9 -0.15 -25.55 0.12
C PHE A 9 -0.68 -24.21 -0.37
N ALA A 10 -0.25 -23.11 0.25
CA ALA A 10 -0.51 -21.78 -0.27
C ALA A 10 0.01 -21.69 -1.72
N SER A 11 -0.76 -21.07 -2.61
CA SER A 11 -0.30 -20.85 -3.98
C SER A 11 0.94 -19.93 -3.98
N PRO A 12 1.82 -20.01 -4.99
CA PRO A 12 2.96 -19.10 -5.09
C PRO A 12 2.56 -17.62 -5.03
N ALA A 13 1.40 -17.27 -5.62
CA ALA A 13 0.84 -15.92 -5.56
C ALA A 13 0.44 -15.52 -4.12
N ALA A 14 -0.19 -16.42 -3.36
CA ALA A 14 -0.54 -16.15 -1.96
C ALA A 14 0.72 -15.96 -1.10
N ALA A 15 1.74 -16.80 -1.28
CA ALA A 15 3.03 -16.67 -0.58
C ALA A 15 3.81 -15.40 -1.00
N GLY A 16 3.67 -14.95 -2.25
CA GLY A 16 4.22 -13.67 -2.71
C GLY A 16 3.52 -12.48 -2.06
N ALA A 17 2.18 -12.47 -2.06
CA ALA A 17 1.40 -11.42 -1.41
C ALA A 17 1.70 -11.32 0.09
N GLU A 18 1.84 -12.45 0.78
CA GLU A 18 2.19 -12.50 2.20
C GLU A 18 3.54 -11.83 2.46
N ARG A 19 4.57 -12.19 1.69
CA ARG A 19 5.92 -11.58 1.81
C ARG A 19 5.91 -10.07 1.58
N VAL A 20 5.11 -9.58 0.63
CA VAL A 20 4.98 -8.14 0.36
C VAL A 20 4.32 -7.41 1.52
N ILE A 21 3.24 -7.96 2.07
CA ILE A 21 2.55 -7.36 3.21
C ILE A 21 3.42 -7.39 4.47
N GLU A 22 4.15 -8.47 4.70
CA GLU A 22 5.11 -8.53 5.80
C GLU A 22 6.26 -7.53 5.64
N ALA A 23 6.76 -7.34 4.42
CA ALA A 23 7.78 -6.33 4.12
C ALA A 23 7.27 -4.91 4.40
N LEU A 24 5.97 -4.64 4.17
CA LEU A 24 5.36 -3.37 4.52
C LEU A 24 5.48 -3.08 6.03
N PHE A 25 5.41 -4.09 6.90
CA PHE A 25 5.45 -3.86 8.35
C PHE A 25 6.78 -3.28 8.86
N ALA A 26 7.86 -3.33 8.08
CA ALA A 26 9.14 -2.69 8.41
C ALA A 26 9.16 -1.17 8.13
N CYS A 27 8.23 -0.67 7.31
CA CYS A 27 8.09 0.74 6.95
C CYS A 27 9.40 1.33 6.37
N ASP A 28 10.10 0.56 5.54
CA ASP A 28 11.32 0.99 4.84
C ASP A 28 11.25 0.74 3.33
N THR A 29 12.29 1.14 2.60
CA THR A 29 12.33 1.05 1.14
C THR A 29 12.57 -0.37 0.62
N ASN A 30 12.99 -1.33 1.45
CA ASN A 30 13.14 -2.72 1.04
C ASN A 30 11.78 -3.33 0.63
N PHE A 31 10.69 -2.77 1.14
CA PHE A 31 9.33 -3.05 0.65
C PHE A 31 9.25 -3.02 -0.88
N PHE A 32 9.82 -2.01 -1.54
CA PHE A 32 9.67 -1.82 -2.98
C PHE A 32 10.39 -2.91 -3.78
N GLU A 33 11.55 -3.37 -3.31
CA GLU A 33 12.29 -4.47 -3.95
C GLU A 33 11.51 -5.80 -3.82
N VAL A 34 10.97 -6.07 -2.62
CA VAL A 34 10.13 -7.25 -2.40
C VAL A 34 8.87 -7.16 -3.25
N PHE A 35 8.23 -6.00 -3.31
CA PHE A 35 7.01 -5.80 -4.07
C PHE A 35 7.23 -6.01 -5.56
N GLU A 36 8.32 -5.47 -6.11
CA GLU A 36 8.67 -5.69 -7.52
C GLU A 36 8.88 -7.18 -7.81
N SER A 37 9.61 -7.89 -6.94
CA SER A 37 9.90 -9.33 -7.13
C SER A 37 8.65 -10.22 -7.07
N GLU A 38 7.63 -9.79 -6.33
CA GLU A 38 6.40 -10.53 -6.08
C GLU A 38 5.18 -9.93 -6.79
N ARG A 39 5.36 -8.97 -7.70
CA ARG A 39 4.28 -8.24 -8.38
C ARG A 39 3.28 -9.15 -9.09
N ALA A 40 3.68 -10.35 -9.51
CA ALA A 40 2.81 -11.34 -10.12
C ALA A 40 1.64 -11.80 -9.20
N ALA A 41 1.77 -11.60 -7.88
CA ALA A 41 0.69 -11.84 -6.92
C ALA A 41 -0.44 -10.80 -7.01
N PHE A 42 -0.22 -9.66 -7.68
CA PHE A 42 -1.13 -8.52 -7.72
C PHE A 42 -1.50 -8.20 -9.16
N ARG A 43 -2.80 -8.28 -9.48
CA ARG A 43 -3.30 -7.91 -10.81
C ARG A 43 -3.94 -6.53 -10.76
N SER A 44 -3.23 -5.54 -11.32
CA SER A 44 -3.76 -4.19 -11.48
C SER A 44 -4.90 -4.15 -12.50
N LYS A 45 -5.97 -3.43 -12.18
CA LYS A 45 -7.09 -3.14 -13.07
C LYS A 45 -7.04 -1.70 -13.61
N GLU A 46 -6.78 -0.75 -12.72
CA GLU A 46 -6.80 0.68 -13.00
C GLU A 46 -5.73 1.38 -12.18
N VAL A 47 -5.16 2.45 -12.72
CA VAL A 47 -4.27 3.37 -12.00
C VAL A 47 -4.88 4.76 -12.08
N ARG A 48 -4.99 5.43 -10.94
CA ARG A 48 -5.48 6.80 -10.81
C ARG A 48 -4.43 7.65 -10.12
N ILE A 49 -4.18 8.83 -10.68
CA ILE A 49 -3.29 9.84 -10.10
C ILE A 49 -4.15 11.04 -9.75
N VAL A 50 -4.02 11.52 -8.51
CA VAL A 50 -4.75 12.68 -7.99
C VAL A 50 -3.72 13.68 -7.49
N PHE A 51 -3.84 14.91 -7.96
CA PHE A 51 -3.06 16.04 -7.49
C PHE A 51 -3.94 16.91 -6.58
N LEU A 52 -3.51 17.07 -5.33
CA LEU A 52 -4.01 18.09 -4.40
C LEU A 52 -2.88 19.11 -4.21
N GLU A 53 -3.20 20.34 -3.79
CA GLU A 53 -2.26 21.48 -3.78
C GLU A 53 -0.82 21.14 -3.35
N GLU A 54 -0.65 20.31 -2.31
CA GLU A 54 0.66 19.91 -1.79
C GLU A 54 0.87 18.38 -1.77
N GLN A 55 0.06 17.61 -2.52
CA GLN A 55 0.10 16.15 -2.49
C GLN A 55 -0.08 15.53 -3.88
N ARG A 56 0.76 14.55 -4.21
CA ARG A 56 0.54 13.61 -5.30
C ARG A 56 0.12 12.27 -4.71
N ILE A 57 -1.04 11.78 -5.12
CA ILE A 57 -1.60 10.51 -4.66
C ILE A 57 -1.74 9.59 -5.87
N GLU A 58 -1.24 8.37 -5.77
CA GLU A 58 -1.31 7.35 -6.81
C GLU A 58 -1.99 6.11 -6.24
N ILE A 59 -3.01 5.61 -6.95
CA ILE A 59 -3.87 4.51 -6.48
C ILE A 59 -3.96 3.48 -7.58
N VAL A 60 -3.74 2.21 -7.23
CA VAL A 60 -3.91 1.05 -8.12
C VAL A 60 -5.05 0.21 -7.59
N GLU A 61 -6.09 -0.01 -8.39
CA GLU A 61 -7.15 -0.96 -8.06
C GLU A 61 -6.72 -2.39 -8.44
N PHE A 62 -7.02 -3.38 -7.58
CA PHE A 62 -6.79 -4.80 -7.87
C PHE A 62 -8.06 -5.47 -8.39
N ALA A 63 -7.92 -6.24 -9.48
CA ALA A 63 -8.97 -7.14 -9.93
C ALA A 63 -8.39 -8.49 -10.42
N PRO A 64 -8.71 -9.61 -9.75
CA PRO A 64 -9.51 -9.70 -8.53
C PRO A 64 -8.77 -9.12 -7.31
N PRO A 65 -9.48 -8.79 -6.21
CA PRO A 65 -8.85 -8.51 -4.92
C PRO A 65 -8.01 -9.67 -4.41
N VAL A 66 -7.00 -9.36 -3.60
CA VAL A 66 -6.01 -10.32 -3.10
C VAL A 66 -6.31 -10.66 -1.65
N GLU A 67 -6.54 -11.94 -1.36
CA GLU A 67 -6.79 -12.44 -0.01
C GLU A 67 -5.47 -12.86 0.64
N VAL A 68 -5.08 -12.24 1.75
CA VAL A 68 -3.78 -12.49 2.41
C VAL A 68 -3.82 -12.08 3.88
N LEU A 69 -3.24 -12.90 4.77
CA LEU A 69 -3.23 -12.65 6.22
C LEU A 69 -4.62 -12.36 6.83
N GLY A 70 -5.68 -12.92 6.24
CA GLY A 70 -7.06 -12.66 6.68
C GLY A 70 -7.60 -11.27 6.30
N LEU A 71 -6.96 -10.60 5.34
CA LEU A 71 -7.33 -9.31 4.77
C LEU A 71 -7.67 -9.47 3.29
N ARG A 72 -8.61 -8.64 2.83
CA ARG A 72 -8.97 -8.52 1.42
C ARG A 72 -8.41 -7.23 0.84
N LEU A 73 -7.26 -7.32 0.18
CA LEU A 73 -6.60 -6.19 -0.46
C LEU A 73 -7.32 -5.81 -1.75
N THR A 74 -7.81 -4.58 -1.83
CA THR A 74 -8.53 -4.03 -2.99
C THR A 74 -7.66 -3.11 -3.84
N GLY A 75 -6.53 -2.67 -3.32
CA GLY A 75 -5.62 -1.83 -4.09
C GLY A 75 -4.31 -1.52 -3.37
N TYR A 76 -3.44 -0.83 -4.09
CA TYR A 76 -2.22 -0.22 -3.57
C TYR A 76 -2.33 1.30 -3.67
N ARG A 77 -1.68 2.00 -2.76
CA ARG A 77 -1.67 3.45 -2.72
C ARG A 77 -0.30 3.95 -2.32
N GLN A 78 0.15 5.02 -2.98
CA GLN A 78 1.27 5.81 -2.52
C GLN A 78 0.97 7.31 -2.60
N GLU A 79 1.54 8.06 -1.68
CA GLU A 79 1.37 9.50 -1.54
C GLU A 79 2.75 10.15 -1.38
N THR A 80 2.93 11.29 -2.02
CA THR A 80 4.07 12.18 -1.82
C THR A 80 3.55 13.54 -1.39
N ASP A 81 3.93 13.98 -0.20
CA ASP A 81 3.63 15.32 0.31
C ASP A 81 4.78 16.28 -0.02
N PHE A 82 4.48 17.53 -0.34
CA PHE A 82 5.47 18.53 -0.76
C PHE A 82 5.61 19.74 0.17
N TYR A 83 4.77 19.85 1.21
CA TYR A 83 4.65 20.95 2.19
C TYR A 83 5.53 22.19 1.92
N TYR A 84 4.97 23.22 1.28
CA TYR A 84 5.63 24.49 0.95
C TYR A 84 7.00 24.39 0.21
N GLY A 85 7.16 23.50 -0.77
CA GLY A 85 8.34 23.51 -1.63
C GLY A 85 8.33 22.53 -2.79
N ALA A 86 9.35 22.62 -3.65
CA ALA A 86 9.55 21.68 -4.77
C ALA A 86 10.14 20.32 -4.34
N ARG A 87 10.23 20.06 -3.04
CA ARG A 87 10.91 18.90 -2.46
C ARG A 87 9.91 18.11 -1.61
N PRO A 88 9.83 16.78 -1.77
CA PRO A 88 8.98 15.98 -0.90
C PRO A 88 9.33 16.17 0.58
N SER A 89 8.31 16.33 1.42
CA SER A 89 8.42 16.39 2.88
C SER A 89 8.25 15.01 3.52
N SER A 90 7.33 14.20 2.96
CA SER A 90 7.01 12.86 3.44
C SER A 90 6.47 11.99 2.32
N PHE A 91 6.53 10.70 2.59
CA PHE A 91 6.07 9.64 1.71
C PHE A 91 5.16 8.71 2.50
N THR A 92 4.06 8.31 1.86
CA THR A 92 3.16 7.29 2.40
C THR A 92 2.99 6.20 1.35
N TRP A 93 2.99 4.94 1.73
CA TRP A 93 2.71 3.83 0.82
C TRP A 93 2.07 2.64 1.52
N GLY A 94 1.33 1.83 0.78
CA GLY A 94 0.77 0.58 1.29
C GLY A 94 -0.51 0.17 0.57
N PHE A 95 -1.40 -0.54 1.26
CA PHE A 95 -2.55 -1.22 0.63
C PHE A 95 -3.89 -0.72 1.16
N GLN A 96 -4.88 -0.72 0.28
CA GLN A 96 -6.29 -0.54 0.64
C GLN A 96 -6.91 -1.91 0.89
N VAL A 97 -7.70 -2.02 1.95
CA VAL A 97 -8.37 -3.27 2.33
C VAL A 97 -9.84 -3.03 2.65
N ASP A 98 -10.70 -4.02 2.41
CA ASP A 98 -12.16 -3.91 2.61
C ASP A 98 -12.56 -3.87 4.11
N GLU A 99 -11.67 -4.30 5.00
CA GLU A 99 -11.94 -4.37 6.43
C GLU A 99 -12.11 -3.00 7.10
N THR A 100 -12.77 -3.00 8.26
CA THR A 100 -12.73 -1.86 9.18
C THR A 100 -11.37 -1.77 9.86
N PRO A 101 -10.98 -0.61 10.43
CA PRO A 101 -9.72 -0.50 11.18
C PRO A 101 -9.57 -1.56 12.29
N ALA A 102 -10.66 -1.86 13.02
CA ALA A 102 -10.64 -2.91 14.05
C ALA A 102 -10.53 -4.32 13.45
N GLY A 103 -11.18 -4.58 12.31
CA GLY A 103 -11.06 -5.85 11.60
C GLY A 103 -9.64 -6.10 11.10
N ALA A 104 -9.01 -5.08 10.50
CA ALA A 104 -7.63 -5.15 10.04
C ALA A 104 -6.65 -5.33 11.22
N ALA A 105 -6.83 -4.59 12.32
CA ALA A 105 -6.01 -4.76 13.52
C ALA A 105 -6.11 -6.19 14.08
N LEU A 106 -7.32 -6.77 14.09
CA LEU A 106 -7.54 -8.13 14.54
C LEU A 106 -6.87 -9.16 13.62
N ALA A 107 -6.95 -8.98 12.31
CA ALA A 107 -6.28 -9.84 11.32
C ALA A 107 -4.76 -9.81 11.50
N LEU A 108 -4.19 -8.64 11.78
CA LEU A 108 -2.75 -8.43 11.92
C LEU A 108 -2.18 -8.70 13.32
N ARG A 109 -2.98 -9.14 14.29
CA ARG A 109 -2.57 -9.29 15.70
C ARG A 109 -1.35 -10.19 15.93
N SER A 110 -1.11 -11.18 15.06
CA SER A 110 0.06 -12.08 15.16
C SER A 110 1.36 -11.37 14.79
N HIS A 111 1.29 -10.35 13.92
CA HIS A 111 2.45 -9.56 13.48
C HIS A 111 2.67 -8.31 14.32
N PHE A 112 1.65 -7.89 15.06
CA PHE A 112 1.70 -6.73 15.97
C PHE A 112 1.19 -7.13 17.36
N PRO A 113 1.94 -7.96 18.11
CA PRO A 113 1.51 -8.45 19.43
C PRO A 113 1.36 -7.32 20.45
N ASP A 114 2.14 -6.25 20.30
CA ASP A 114 2.06 -5.04 21.13
C ASP A 114 0.86 -4.15 20.77
N GLY A 115 0.13 -4.50 19.71
CA GLY A 115 -1.11 -3.85 19.30
C GLY A 115 -0.95 -2.54 18.54
N PHE A 116 -2.04 -1.78 18.54
CA PHE A 116 -2.17 -0.48 17.89
C PHE A 116 -2.80 0.52 18.87
N GLU A 117 -2.37 1.77 18.79
CA GLU A 117 -2.89 2.90 19.57
C GLU A 117 -3.34 4.02 18.64
N GLY A 118 -4.36 4.79 19.05
CA GLY A 118 -4.82 5.93 18.27
C GLY A 118 -6.31 6.22 18.46
N ASN A 119 -6.96 6.64 17.38
CA ASN A 119 -8.36 7.01 17.36
C ASN A 119 -9.08 6.40 16.15
N ASP A 120 -10.37 6.71 16.00
CA ASP A 120 -11.22 6.18 14.93
C ASP A 120 -10.73 6.50 13.51
N GLY A 121 -9.88 7.52 13.33
CA GLY A 121 -9.30 7.90 12.05
C GLY A 121 -7.99 7.19 11.73
N MET A 122 -7.22 6.81 12.75
CA MET A 122 -5.88 6.26 12.58
C MET A 122 -5.45 5.45 13.81
N LEU A 123 -5.00 4.22 13.57
CA LEU A 123 -4.41 3.33 14.55
C LEU A 123 -2.94 3.09 14.19
N ILE A 124 -2.01 3.55 15.02
CA ILE A 124 -0.57 3.44 14.81
C ILE A 124 -0.06 2.20 15.55
N ALA A 125 0.77 1.39 14.89
CA ALA A 125 1.41 0.25 15.54
C ALA A 125 2.34 0.71 16.68
N THR A 126 2.17 0.15 17.88
CA THR A 126 2.89 0.56 19.09
C THR A 126 4.38 0.28 19.04
N LYS A 127 4.82 -0.63 18.16
CA LYS A 127 6.25 -0.94 17.91
C LYS A 127 7.05 0.26 17.35
N PHE A 128 6.40 1.36 16.97
CA PHE A 128 7.02 2.62 16.54
C PHE A 128 6.82 3.74 17.59
N PRO A 129 7.31 3.59 18.84
CA PRO A 129 7.06 4.59 19.87
C PRO A 129 7.83 5.89 19.58
N GLY A 130 7.12 7.03 19.64
CA GLY A 130 7.74 8.36 19.60
C GLY A 130 8.23 8.84 18.23
N GLN A 131 7.98 8.11 17.14
CA GLN A 131 8.36 8.53 15.79
C GLN A 131 7.15 9.04 15.00
N ALA A 132 6.87 10.36 15.13
CA ALA A 132 5.98 11.04 14.20
C ALA A 132 6.51 10.96 12.75
N GLU A 133 7.84 10.85 12.61
CA GLU A 133 8.52 10.88 11.32
C GLU A 133 8.45 9.52 10.59
N LYS A 134 8.39 8.36 11.27
CA LYS A 134 8.24 7.04 10.62
C LYS A 134 7.34 6.09 11.42
N HIS A 135 6.30 5.55 10.80
CA HIS A 135 5.39 4.60 11.46
C HIS A 135 4.59 3.74 10.47
N PHE A 136 4.08 2.61 10.95
CA PHE A 136 3.01 1.84 10.29
C PHE A 136 1.67 2.15 10.96
N ALA A 137 0.62 2.36 10.16
CA ALA A 137 -0.71 2.66 10.67
C ALA A 137 -1.82 2.01 9.83
N LEU A 138 -2.97 1.85 10.46
CA LEU A 138 -4.27 1.60 9.85
C LEU A 138 -4.99 2.93 9.79
N ALA A 139 -5.14 3.52 8.61
CA ALA A 139 -5.71 4.85 8.43
C ALA A 139 -7.01 4.78 7.62
N LYS A 140 -8.04 5.52 8.04
CA LYS A 140 -9.24 5.66 7.21
C LYS A 140 -8.88 6.29 5.86
N PRO A 141 -9.56 5.88 4.77
CA PRO A 141 -9.41 6.54 3.48
C PRO A 141 -9.72 8.04 3.58
N ARG A 142 -8.98 8.84 2.80
CA ARG A 142 -9.09 10.30 2.82
C ARG A 142 -9.87 10.86 1.64
N LEU A 143 -9.96 10.12 0.53
CA LEU A 143 -10.70 10.59 -0.65
C LEU A 143 -12.17 10.17 -0.56
N ALA A 144 -13.04 11.04 -1.06
CA ALA A 144 -14.47 10.77 -1.10
C ALA A 144 -14.78 9.52 -1.94
N GLY A 145 -15.61 8.63 -1.40
CA GLY A 145 -16.03 7.40 -2.07
C GLY A 145 -15.12 6.20 -1.85
N GLU A 146 -13.97 6.35 -1.19
CA GLU A 146 -13.17 5.21 -0.74
C GLU A 146 -13.80 4.55 0.51
N THR A 147 -13.69 3.23 0.60
CA THR A 147 -14.21 2.42 1.73
C THR A 147 -13.11 1.59 2.36
N GLY A 148 -13.38 1.02 3.54
CA GLY A 148 -12.44 0.13 4.23
C GLY A 148 -11.37 0.89 5.03
N VAL A 149 -10.12 0.41 5.00
CA VAL A 149 -8.97 1.00 5.69
C VAL A 149 -7.69 0.86 4.85
N ASN A 150 -6.78 1.82 5.01
CA ASN A 150 -5.47 1.77 4.39
C ASN A 150 -4.44 1.23 5.40
N LEU A 151 -3.72 0.18 5.03
CA LEU A 151 -2.50 -0.27 5.70
C LEU A 151 -1.35 0.57 5.15
N VAL A 152 -0.81 1.49 5.95
CA VAL A 152 0.15 2.47 5.43
C VAL A 152 1.42 2.52 6.25
N CYS A 153 2.51 2.62 5.51
CA CYS A 153 3.78 3.14 5.99
C CYS A 153 3.81 4.62 5.72
N HIS A 154 4.12 5.40 6.74
CA HIS A 154 4.46 6.81 6.61
C HIS A 154 5.92 6.98 6.99
N ALA A 155 6.66 7.73 6.19
CA ALA A 155 8.02 8.12 6.52
C ALA A 155 8.31 9.55 6.05
N SER A 156 8.96 10.33 6.90
CA SER A 156 9.50 11.62 6.55
C SER A 156 10.66 11.43 5.58
N ARG A 157 10.94 12.46 4.80
CA ARG A 157 12.13 12.45 3.93
C ARG A 157 13.42 12.17 4.71
N LYS A 158 13.54 12.64 5.96
CA LYS A 158 14.77 12.46 6.76
C LYS A 158 15.06 10.99 7.04
N ASP A 159 14.01 10.18 7.21
CA ASP A 159 14.13 8.76 7.57
C ASP A 159 14.47 7.87 6.36
N LEU A 160 14.11 8.31 5.15
CA LEU A 160 14.39 7.60 3.91
C LEU A 160 15.65 8.11 3.19
N GLY A 161 16.41 8.99 3.83
CA GLY A 161 17.67 9.51 3.30
C GLY A 161 17.50 10.41 2.07
N ASN A 162 18.23 10.10 0.99
CA ASN A 162 18.30 10.93 -0.22
C ASN A 162 17.29 10.53 -1.30
N ILE A 163 16.21 9.83 -0.97
CA ILE A 163 15.18 9.54 -1.96
C ILE A 163 14.47 10.83 -2.39
N TRP A 164 14.28 10.97 -3.70
CA TRP A 164 13.63 12.14 -4.31
C TRP A 164 12.22 11.83 -4.81
N ALA A 165 11.91 10.54 -4.97
CA ALA A 165 10.61 10.04 -5.37
C ALA A 165 10.50 8.58 -4.90
N LEU A 166 9.26 8.14 -4.68
CA LEU A 166 8.93 6.71 -4.65
C LEU A 166 9.07 6.12 -6.07
N PRO A 167 9.20 4.80 -6.20
CA PRO A 167 9.17 4.18 -7.52
C PRO A 167 7.85 4.49 -8.24
N ASP A 168 7.90 4.60 -9.56
CA ASP A 168 6.69 4.83 -10.37
C ASP A 168 5.74 3.63 -10.21
N VAL A 169 4.48 3.92 -9.91
CA VAL A 169 3.50 2.88 -9.63
C VAL A 169 3.23 2.01 -10.86
N VAL A 170 3.40 2.53 -12.08
CA VAL A 170 3.26 1.73 -13.30
C VAL A 170 4.36 0.67 -13.38
N ASP A 171 5.60 1.08 -13.10
CA ASP A 171 6.77 0.21 -13.17
C ASP A 171 6.71 -0.89 -12.07
N GLN A 172 6.11 -0.57 -10.91
CA GLN A 172 5.87 -1.55 -9.83
C GLN A 172 4.93 -2.69 -10.24
N PHE A 173 3.94 -2.42 -11.09
CA PHE A 173 2.90 -3.40 -11.47
C PHE A 173 3.05 -3.96 -12.89
N SER A 174 4.05 -3.53 -13.67
CA SER A 174 4.26 -4.08 -15.00
C SER A 174 5.69 -4.00 -15.52
N GLU A 175 6.17 -5.07 -16.16
CA GLU A 175 7.38 -5.04 -17.01
C GLU A 175 7.11 -4.45 -18.40
N THR A 176 5.84 -4.41 -18.83
CA THR A 176 5.44 -4.15 -20.22
C THR A 176 4.11 -3.41 -20.32
N TRP A 177 3.82 -2.43 -19.46
CA TRP A 177 2.65 -1.58 -19.66
C TRP A 177 2.81 -0.91 -21.02
N ASP A 178 2.12 -1.46 -22.04
CA ASP A 178 2.21 -1.08 -23.44
C ASP A 178 2.15 0.44 -23.53
N THR A 179 3.05 1.04 -24.30
CA THR A 179 3.01 2.41 -24.81
C THR A 179 1.61 3.01 -25.00
N LYS A 180 0.59 2.21 -25.35
CA LYS A 180 -0.82 2.63 -25.38
C LYS A 180 -1.42 2.99 -24.01
N GLY A 181 -1.14 2.26 -22.94
CA GLY A 181 -1.58 2.57 -21.58
C GLY A 181 -0.97 3.86 -21.05
N ARG A 182 0.32 4.09 -21.32
CA ARG A 182 0.99 5.38 -21.06
C ARG A 182 0.35 6.55 -21.84
N TRP A 183 -0.04 6.31 -23.10
CA TRP A 183 -0.71 7.32 -23.94
C TRP A 183 -2.12 7.67 -23.43
N TRP A 184 -2.89 6.70 -22.94
CA TRP A 184 -4.24 6.95 -22.40
C TRP A 184 -4.21 7.69 -21.05
N ALA A 185 -3.26 7.37 -20.15
CA ALA A 185 -3.07 8.10 -18.90
C ALA A 185 -2.70 9.58 -19.17
N TRP A 186 -1.87 9.82 -20.18
CA TRP A 186 -1.49 11.18 -20.60
C TRP A 186 -2.65 11.95 -21.25
N ILE A 187 -3.55 11.27 -21.97
CA ILE A 187 -4.73 11.89 -22.58
C ILE A 187 -5.81 12.24 -21.57
N ALA A 188 -6.02 11.40 -20.56
CA ALA A 188 -6.98 11.70 -19.50
C ALA A 188 -6.62 13.02 -18.78
N ASP A 189 -5.33 13.26 -18.55
CA ASP A 189 -4.78 14.51 -17.97
C ASP A 189 -5.15 15.76 -18.81
N TRP A 190 -5.27 15.63 -20.13
CA TRP A 190 -5.61 16.74 -21.05
C TRP A 190 -7.10 17.07 -21.15
N PHE A 191 -7.99 16.17 -20.75
CA PHE A 191 -9.44 16.37 -20.88
C PHE A 191 -10.10 16.88 -19.59
N PHE A 192 -9.37 16.91 -18.48
CA PHE A 192 -9.88 17.29 -17.16
C PHE A 192 -9.20 18.52 -16.52
N ASP A 193 -8.33 19.23 -17.26
CA ASP A 193 -7.86 20.59 -16.96
C ASP A 193 -8.74 21.67 -17.63
#